data_AF-A0A5J4UTD7-F1
#
_entry.id   AF-A0A5J4UTD7-F1
#
_cell.length_a   1.000
_cell.length_b   1.000
_cell.length_c   1.000
_cell.angle_alpha   90.00
_cell.angle_beta   90.00
_cell.angle_gamma   90.00
#
_symmetry.space_group_name_H-M   'P 1'
#
loop_
_entity.id
_entity.type
_entity.pdbx_description
1 polymer ?
#
loop_
_entity_poly.entity_id
_entity_poly.type
_entity_poly.pdbx_seq_one_letter_code
_entity_poly.pdbx_strand_id
1 'polypeptide(L)'
;MNKLIDSKDQEVIDDVGLVIYWIIKSDNKELKEGQLHPYNQILTNDGIVANLIQIIQDKDKDKDNIPYYIALILSNIFKALPLPEDDKKQVLQQLKQHYAFDEIAYLAECPENHDDILSDSFENQLFNEKVEFQTLQYLRLTILLLQLGSNNNKKKAALSVKDKVIRLTIDEYVDQLDDKYNWDEDKIQEIKYNSRQAVQLIKLIEEEIEQE
;
A
#
# COMPACT_ATOMS: atom_id res chain seq x y z
N MET A 1 -1.34 26.60 2.35
CA MET A 1 -0.50 25.40 2.47
C MET A 1 0.81 25.53 1.71
N ASN A 2 0.81 25.86 0.41
CA ASN A 2 2.04 25.96 -0.39
C ASN A 2 3.19 26.76 0.27
N LYS A 3 2.93 28.01 0.69
CA LYS A 3 3.96 28.85 1.36
C LYS A 3 4.54 28.24 2.64
N LEU A 4 3.84 27.31 3.28
CA LEU A 4 4.31 26.66 4.51
C LEU A 4 5.13 25.40 4.19
N ILE A 5 4.86 24.73 3.07
CA ILE A 5 5.68 23.60 2.62
C ILE A 5 7.05 24.06 2.10
N ASP A 6 7.12 25.31 1.64
CA ASP A 6 8.37 26.00 1.24
C ASP A 6 9.12 26.61 2.44
N SER A 7 8.69 26.31 3.67
CA SER A 7 9.36 26.80 4.88
C SER A 7 10.80 26.27 4.95
N LYS A 8 11.69 27.07 5.53
CA LYS A 8 13.05 26.60 5.90
C LYS A 8 13.07 25.85 7.22
N ASP A 9 11.98 25.93 7.97
CA ASP A 9 11.80 25.28 9.25
C ASP A 9 11.20 23.89 9.04
N GLN A 10 11.97 22.85 9.38
CA GLN A 10 11.57 21.45 9.21
C GLN A 10 10.36 21.09 10.06
N GLU A 11 10.22 21.64 11.27
CA GLU A 11 9.07 21.37 12.15
C GLU A 11 7.77 21.89 11.50
N VAL A 12 7.83 23.08 10.88
CA VAL A 12 6.70 23.64 10.12
C VAL A 12 6.35 22.77 8.92
N ILE A 13 7.35 22.26 8.18
CA ILE A 13 7.11 21.37 7.04
C ILE A 13 6.45 20.07 7.51
N ASP A 14 6.92 19.50 8.63
CA ASP A 14 6.40 18.26 9.19
C ASP A 14 4.95 18.40 9.67
N ASP A 15 4.64 19.46 10.41
CA ASP A 15 3.27 19.76 10.86
C ASP A 15 2.31 19.94 9.68
N VAL A 16 2.73 20.70 8.67
CA VAL A 16 1.92 20.94 7.47
C VAL A 16 1.73 19.66 6.67
N GLY A 17 2.78 18.85 6.55
CA GLY A 17 2.73 17.54 5.91
C GLY A 17 1.73 16.61 6.60
N LEU A 18 1.77 16.52 7.93
CA LEU A 18 0.81 15.74 8.71
C LEU A 18 -0.63 16.23 8.51
N VAL A 19 -0.86 17.54 8.51
CA VAL A 19 -2.19 18.11 8.25
C VAL A 19 -2.68 17.73 6.85
N ILE A 20 -1.83 17.85 5.83
CA ILE A 20 -2.16 17.45 4.45
C ILE A 20 -2.50 15.96 4.40
N TYR A 21 -1.69 15.11 5.03
CA TYR A 21 -1.94 13.68 5.09
C TYR A 21 -3.30 13.36 5.69
N TRP A 22 -3.65 13.95 6.84
CA TRP A 22 -4.94 13.67 7.49
C TRP A 22 -6.14 14.10 6.67
N ILE A 23 -6.04 15.22 5.94
CA ILE A 23 -7.10 15.71 5.04
C ILE A 23 -7.28 14.73 3.85
N ILE A 24 -6.19 14.28 3.26
CA ILE A 24 -6.27 13.36 2.11
C ILE A 24 -6.76 11.97 2.58
N LYS A 25 -6.23 11.48 3.71
CA LYS A 25 -6.58 10.16 4.25
C LYS A 25 -8.06 10.06 4.61
N SER A 26 -8.69 11.13 5.10
CA SER A 26 -10.12 11.09 5.46
C SER A 26 -11.00 10.76 4.26
N ASP A 27 -10.66 11.29 3.08
CA ASP A 27 -11.48 11.16 1.88
C ASP A 27 -11.31 9.77 1.23
N ASN A 28 -10.17 9.11 1.46
CA ASN A 28 -9.93 7.75 0.97
C ASN A 28 -10.94 6.71 1.49
N LYS A 29 -11.60 6.96 2.63
CA LYS A 29 -12.62 6.04 3.17
C LYS A 29 -13.85 5.91 2.27
N GLU A 30 -14.12 6.92 1.45
CA GLU A 30 -15.29 6.96 0.56
C GLU A 30 -14.94 6.58 -0.89
N LEU A 31 -13.65 6.43 -1.20
CA LEU A 31 -13.20 6.10 -2.55
C LEU A 31 -13.30 4.60 -2.80
N LYS A 32 -13.77 4.25 -4.00
CA LYS A 32 -13.77 2.87 -4.48
C LYS A 32 -12.40 2.50 -5.06
N GLU A 33 -12.17 1.20 -5.19
CA GLU A 33 -11.02 0.68 -5.95
C GLU A 33 -11.02 1.24 -7.38
N GLY A 34 -9.85 1.65 -7.86
CA GLY A 34 -9.64 2.25 -9.18
C GLY A 34 -10.08 3.72 -9.27
N GLN A 35 -10.69 4.28 -8.22
CA GLN A 35 -11.09 5.69 -8.21
C GLN A 35 -9.91 6.59 -7.86
N LEU A 36 -9.67 7.60 -8.70
CA LEU A 36 -8.65 8.61 -8.47
C LEU A 36 -8.98 9.48 -7.26
N HIS A 37 -7.94 9.91 -6.54
CA HIS A 37 -8.10 10.82 -5.41
C HIS A 37 -8.57 12.21 -5.89
N PRO A 38 -9.64 12.81 -5.30
CA PRO A 38 -10.17 14.11 -5.74
C PRO A 38 -9.14 15.25 -5.66
N TYR A 39 -8.27 15.22 -4.64
CA TYR A 39 -7.19 16.20 -4.50
C TYR A 39 -6.01 16.02 -5.46
N ASN A 40 -5.94 14.94 -6.26
CA ASN A 40 -4.79 14.70 -7.13
C ASN A 40 -4.54 15.89 -8.09
N GLN A 41 -5.58 16.31 -8.82
CA GLN A 41 -5.45 17.43 -9.76
C GLN A 41 -5.16 18.74 -9.06
N ILE A 42 -5.83 19.03 -7.93
CA ILE A 42 -5.69 20.29 -7.21
C ILE A 42 -4.26 20.43 -6.66
N LEU A 43 -3.75 19.41 -5.96
CA LEU A 43 -2.42 19.45 -5.35
C LEU A 43 -1.30 19.42 -6.39
N THR A 44 -1.54 18.77 -7.54
CA THR A 44 -0.60 18.79 -8.67
C THR A 44 -0.55 20.17 -9.31
N ASN A 45 -1.71 20.76 -9.63
CA ASN A 45 -1.79 22.07 -10.28
C ASN A 45 -1.28 23.21 -9.38
N ASP A 46 -1.47 23.08 -8.06
CA ASP A 46 -0.96 24.03 -7.09
C ASP A 46 0.56 23.87 -6.84
N GLY A 47 1.22 22.86 -7.41
CA GLY A 47 2.65 22.62 -7.26
C GLY A 47 3.05 21.93 -5.95
N ILE A 48 2.08 21.57 -5.09
CA ILE A 48 2.36 20.88 -3.82
C ILE A 48 3.02 19.52 -4.08
N VAL A 49 2.53 18.76 -5.08
CA VAL A 49 3.13 17.46 -5.45
C VAL A 49 4.58 17.64 -5.89
N ALA A 50 4.87 18.65 -6.71
CA ALA A 50 6.23 18.94 -7.15
C ALA A 50 7.15 19.30 -5.98
N ASN A 51 6.66 20.10 -5.03
CA ASN A 51 7.43 20.47 -3.83
C ASN A 51 7.71 19.25 -2.94
N LEU A 52 6.73 18.37 -2.74
CA LEU A 52 6.89 17.12 -1.98
C LEU A 52 7.93 16.20 -2.61
N ILE A 53 7.89 16.05 -3.94
CA ILE A 53 8.89 15.30 -4.71
C ILE A 53 10.27 15.93 -4.54
N GLN A 54 10.38 17.25 -4.63
CA GLN A 54 11.66 17.94 -4.43
C GLN A 54 12.25 17.68 -3.04
N ILE A 55 11.42 17.59 -1.99
CA ILE A 55 11.86 17.26 -0.64
C ILE A 55 12.41 15.83 -0.54
N ILE A 56 11.80 14.87 -1.24
CA ILE A 56 12.31 13.48 -1.34
C ILE A 56 13.67 13.46 -2.05
N GLN A 57 13.80 14.24 -3.13
CA GLN A 57 14.99 14.28 -3.97
C GLN A 57 16.16 15.07 -3.38
N ASP A 58 15.93 15.80 -2.28
CA ASP A 58 16.95 16.63 -1.64
C ASP A 58 18.10 15.77 -1.12
N LYS A 59 19.20 15.76 -1.89
CA LYS A 59 20.39 14.93 -1.65
C LYS A 59 21.18 15.36 -0.42
N ASP A 60 20.93 16.57 0.08
CA ASP A 60 21.58 17.09 1.28
C ASP A 60 20.88 16.58 2.55
N LYS A 61 19.67 16.02 2.42
CA LYS A 61 19.02 15.26 3.49
C LYS A 61 19.54 13.83 3.48
N ASP A 62 19.76 13.30 4.68
CA ASP A 62 19.99 11.87 4.83
C ASP A 62 18.79 11.13 4.22
N LYS A 63 19.05 10.18 3.32
CA LYS A 63 18.00 9.44 2.60
C LYS A 63 17.12 8.63 3.55
N ASP A 64 17.67 8.29 4.72
CA ASP A 64 16.96 7.63 5.81
C ASP A 64 16.07 8.60 6.61
N ASN A 65 16.14 9.90 6.33
CA ASN A 65 15.40 10.97 7.00
C ASN A 65 14.39 11.65 6.05
N ILE A 66 14.04 11.00 4.93
CA ILE A 66 12.86 11.41 4.16
C ILE A 66 11.65 11.27 5.09
N PRO A 67 10.87 12.33 5.31
CA PRO A 67 9.75 12.22 6.21
C PRO A 67 8.71 11.23 5.66
N TYR A 68 8.49 10.14 6.41
CA TYR A 68 7.56 9.06 6.07
C TYR A 68 6.17 9.58 5.64
N TYR A 69 5.69 10.69 6.22
CA TYR A 69 4.42 11.30 5.83
C TYR A 69 4.39 11.74 4.36
N ILE A 70 5.51 12.07 3.72
CA ILE A 70 5.52 12.43 2.30
C ILE A 70 5.17 11.21 1.45
N ALA A 71 5.75 10.05 1.77
CA ALA A 71 5.42 8.80 1.10
C ALA A 71 3.94 8.44 1.29
N LEU A 72 3.39 8.69 2.49
CA LEU A 72 1.97 8.56 2.76
C LEU A 72 1.12 9.51 1.89
N ILE A 73 1.47 10.80 1.83
CA ILE A 73 0.74 11.77 1.00
C ILE A 73 0.75 11.35 -0.47
N LEU A 74 1.93 11.02 -1.01
CA LEU A 74 2.08 10.64 -2.42
C LEU A 74 1.31 9.36 -2.74
N SER A 75 1.38 8.32 -1.91
CA SER A 75 0.58 7.10 -2.13
C SER A 75 -0.92 7.33 -2.14
N ASN A 76 -1.41 8.23 -1.28
CA ASN A 76 -2.83 8.58 -1.26
C ASN A 76 -3.21 9.42 -2.50
N ILE A 77 -2.36 10.36 -2.93
CA ILE A 77 -2.59 11.20 -4.12
C ILE A 77 -2.52 10.39 -5.43
N PHE A 78 -1.57 9.46 -5.51
CA PHE A 78 -1.33 8.60 -6.67
C PHE A 78 -2.09 7.26 -6.57
N LYS A 79 -3.13 7.16 -5.72
CA LYS A 79 -4.06 6.03 -5.72
C LYS A 79 -4.54 5.76 -7.15
N ALA A 80 -4.44 4.51 -7.58
CA ALA A 80 -4.80 4.05 -8.93
C ALA A 80 -4.07 4.79 -10.09
N LEU A 81 -2.94 5.44 -9.80
CA LEU A 81 -2.07 6.09 -10.79
C LEU A 81 -0.64 5.56 -10.69
N PRO A 82 0.14 5.61 -11.79
CA PRO A 82 1.57 5.33 -11.71
C PRO A 82 2.25 6.40 -10.86
N LEU A 83 3.15 5.98 -9.98
CA LEU A 83 4.06 6.91 -9.32
C LEU A 83 5.05 7.51 -10.32
N PRO A 84 5.52 8.75 -10.12
CA PRO A 84 6.60 9.33 -10.91
C PRO A 84 7.85 8.44 -10.87
N GLU A 85 8.40 8.10 -12.04
CA GLU A 85 9.50 7.12 -12.18
C GLU A 85 10.73 7.45 -11.32
N ASP A 86 11.12 8.73 -11.25
CA ASP A 86 12.32 9.16 -10.54
C ASP A 86 12.22 8.97 -9.01
N ASP A 87 10.99 8.90 -8.48
CA ASP A 87 10.71 8.92 -7.04
C ASP A 87 10.10 7.62 -6.52
N LYS A 88 9.54 6.80 -7.44
CA LYS A 88 8.78 5.57 -7.13
C LYS A 88 9.50 4.67 -6.13
N LYS A 89 10.81 4.41 -6.36
CA LYS A 89 11.61 3.56 -5.48
C LYS A 89 11.70 4.09 -4.04
N GLN A 90 11.92 5.40 -3.87
CA GLN A 90 12.11 6.02 -2.56
C GLN A 90 10.80 6.04 -1.78
N VAL A 91 9.70 6.39 -2.44
CA VAL A 91 8.35 6.35 -1.86
C VAL A 91 8.02 4.93 -1.40
N LEU A 92 8.19 3.93 -2.27
CA LEU A 92 7.88 2.55 -1.91
C LEU A 92 8.79 2.02 -0.80
N GLN A 93 10.08 2.35 -0.80
CA GLN A 93 10.99 1.95 0.27
C GLN A 93 10.51 2.45 1.64
N GLN A 94 10.13 3.72 1.74
CA GLN A 94 9.59 4.31 2.97
C GLN A 94 8.31 3.59 3.41
N LEU A 95 7.37 3.35 2.50
CA LEU A 95 6.12 2.64 2.83
C LEU A 95 6.38 1.20 3.30
N LYS A 96 7.30 0.48 2.64
CA LYS A 96 7.66 -0.91 3.00
C LYS A 96 8.32 -0.98 4.38
N GLN A 97 9.27 -0.09 4.67
CA GLN A 97 9.98 -0.04 5.97
C GLN A 97 9.05 0.25 7.14
N HIS A 98 8.00 1.05 6.91
CA HIS A 98 7.02 1.43 7.92
C HIS A 98 5.75 0.58 7.92
N TYR A 99 5.69 -0.50 7.12
CA TYR A 99 4.55 -1.40 7.04
C TYR A 99 3.23 -0.69 6.69
N ALA A 100 3.29 0.29 5.78
CA ALA A 100 2.16 1.12 5.33
C ALA A 100 1.30 0.40 4.28
N PHE A 101 0.70 -0.72 4.64
CA PHE A 101 0.08 -1.63 3.67
C PHE A 101 -1.18 -1.07 3.01
N ASP A 102 -1.96 -0.23 3.69
CA ASP A 102 -3.11 0.46 3.08
C ASP A 102 -2.63 1.38 1.95
N GLU A 103 -1.58 2.15 2.20
CA GLU A 103 -0.96 3.04 1.22
C GLU A 103 -0.31 2.29 0.05
N ILE A 104 0.35 1.16 0.32
CA ILE A 104 0.87 0.29 -0.76
C ILE A 104 -0.29 -0.30 -1.59
N ALA A 105 -1.40 -0.67 -0.95
CA ALA A 105 -2.59 -1.16 -1.66
C ALA A 105 -3.17 -0.09 -2.59
N TYR A 106 -3.25 1.18 -2.18
CA TYR A 106 -3.69 2.27 -3.06
C TYR A 106 -2.85 2.39 -4.33
N LEU A 107 -1.53 2.21 -4.19
CA LEU A 107 -0.60 2.21 -5.32
C LEU A 107 -0.75 0.95 -6.18
N ALA A 108 -1.05 -0.20 -5.56
CA ALA A 108 -1.29 -1.47 -6.23
C ALA A 108 -2.59 -1.50 -7.05
N GLU A 109 -3.45 -0.49 -6.95
CA GLU A 109 -4.58 -0.35 -7.88
C GLU A 109 -4.12 0.06 -9.30
N CYS A 110 -2.85 0.48 -9.45
CA CYS A 110 -2.23 0.68 -10.75
C CYS A 110 -1.22 -0.44 -11.05
N PRO A 111 -1.44 -1.27 -12.10
CA PRO A 111 -0.52 -2.35 -12.49
C PRO A 111 0.92 -1.89 -12.76
N GLU A 112 1.11 -0.65 -13.23
CA GLU A 112 2.43 -0.07 -13.54
C GLU A 112 3.33 0.11 -12.29
N ASN A 113 2.76 0.00 -11.09
CA ASN A 113 3.51 0.05 -9.84
C ASN A 113 3.93 -1.35 -9.34
N HIS A 114 3.40 -2.44 -9.91
CA HIS A 114 3.50 -3.78 -9.30
C HIS A 114 4.90 -4.36 -9.29
N ASP A 115 5.69 -4.14 -10.34
CA ASP A 115 7.09 -4.61 -10.38
C ASP A 115 7.93 -3.97 -9.28
N ASP A 116 7.75 -2.66 -9.04
CA ASP A 116 8.44 -1.93 -7.98
C ASP A 116 7.90 -2.28 -6.58
N ILE A 117 6.60 -2.50 -6.45
CA ILE A 117 6.00 -2.99 -5.19
C ILE A 117 6.61 -4.35 -4.82
N LEU A 118 6.77 -5.24 -5.80
CA LEU A 118 7.37 -6.57 -5.60
C LEU A 118 8.89 -6.60 -5.73
N SER A 119 9.55 -5.43 -5.81
CA SER A 119 11.01 -5.36 -5.76
C SER A 119 11.55 -5.90 -4.44
N ASP A 120 12.80 -6.39 -4.48
CA ASP A 120 13.54 -6.85 -3.29
C ASP A 120 12.84 -7.98 -2.52
N SER A 121 12.09 -8.79 -3.27
CA SER A 121 11.33 -9.94 -2.77
C SER A 121 10.32 -9.57 -1.68
N PHE A 122 9.68 -8.39 -1.82
CA PHE A 122 8.74 -7.85 -0.86
C PHE A 122 7.53 -8.75 -0.60
N GLU A 123 7.13 -9.59 -1.56
CA GLU A 123 6.07 -10.59 -1.39
C GLU A 123 6.32 -11.51 -0.18
N ASN A 124 7.58 -11.78 0.16
CA ASN A 124 7.94 -12.63 1.30
C ASN A 124 7.79 -11.91 2.66
N GLN A 125 7.53 -10.60 2.64
CA GLN A 125 7.22 -9.81 3.83
C GLN A 125 5.71 -9.71 4.10
N LEU A 126 4.88 -10.17 3.16
CA LEU A 126 3.44 -10.23 3.36
C LEU A 126 3.09 -11.29 4.41
N PHE A 127 2.13 -10.98 5.29
CA PHE A 127 1.73 -11.85 6.41
C PHE A 127 2.87 -12.18 7.38
N ASN A 128 3.79 -11.23 7.59
CA ASN A 128 4.86 -11.36 8.59
C ASN A 128 4.26 -11.44 10.01
N GLU A 129 4.72 -12.41 10.79
CA GLU A 129 4.24 -12.69 12.15
C GLU A 129 4.43 -11.51 13.13
N LYS A 130 5.35 -10.58 12.82
CA LYS A 130 5.55 -9.37 13.62
C LYS A 130 4.39 -8.37 13.55
N VAL A 131 3.54 -8.46 12.53
CA VAL A 131 2.51 -7.45 12.21
C VAL A 131 1.19 -8.10 11.78
N GLU A 132 0.84 -9.27 12.34
CA GLU A 132 -0.41 -9.99 11.99
C GLU A 132 -1.68 -9.19 12.29
N PHE A 133 -1.64 -8.15 13.14
CA PHE A 133 -2.78 -7.26 13.33
C PHE A 133 -3.23 -6.54 12.03
N GLN A 134 -2.35 -6.50 11.01
CA GLN A 134 -2.59 -5.97 9.67
C GLN A 134 -3.06 -7.02 8.63
N THR A 135 -3.54 -8.20 9.07
CA THR A 135 -4.00 -9.28 8.17
C THR A 135 -4.97 -8.80 7.08
N LEU A 136 -5.91 -7.91 7.40
CA LEU A 136 -6.87 -7.41 6.43
C LEU A 136 -6.17 -6.60 5.32
N GLN A 137 -5.25 -5.71 5.69
CA GLN A 137 -4.47 -4.91 4.76
C GLN A 137 -3.60 -5.78 3.85
N TYR A 138 -2.98 -6.83 4.40
CA TYR A 138 -2.25 -7.81 3.62
C TYR A 138 -3.12 -8.52 2.58
N LEU A 139 -4.33 -8.92 2.96
CA LEU A 139 -5.27 -9.56 2.04
C LEU A 139 -5.67 -8.61 0.91
N ARG A 140 -5.98 -7.34 1.21
CA ARG A 140 -6.34 -6.33 0.20
C ARG A 140 -5.22 -6.15 -0.82
N LEU A 141 -3.99 -5.92 -0.36
CA LEU A 141 -2.82 -5.80 -1.25
C LEU A 141 -2.59 -7.09 -2.06
N THR A 142 -2.71 -8.24 -1.42
CA THR A 142 -2.56 -9.55 -2.08
C THR A 142 -3.56 -9.71 -3.22
N ILE A 143 -4.85 -9.41 -2.97
CA ILE A 143 -5.91 -9.51 -3.97
C ILE A 143 -5.62 -8.62 -5.17
N LEU A 144 -5.22 -7.35 -4.94
CA LEU A 144 -4.88 -6.42 -6.02
C LEU A 144 -3.73 -6.95 -6.90
N LEU A 145 -2.67 -7.48 -6.29
CA LEU A 145 -1.54 -8.07 -7.01
C LEU A 145 -1.97 -9.32 -7.82
N LEU A 146 -2.82 -10.18 -7.25
CA LEU A 146 -3.32 -11.38 -7.92
C LEU A 146 -4.31 -11.07 -9.05
N GLN A 147 -5.10 -10.00 -8.93
CA GLN A 147 -6.09 -9.60 -9.93
C GLN A 147 -5.46 -8.83 -11.08
N LEU A 148 -4.67 -7.81 -10.76
CA LEU A 148 -4.24 -6.77 -11.70
C LEU A 148 -2.80 -6.92 -12.17
N GLY A 149 -1.98 -7.74 -11.49
CA GLY A 149 -0.57 -7.87 -11.81
C GLY A 149 -0.27 -8.58 -13.14
N SER A 150 0.95 -8.44 -13.62
CA SER A 150 1.42 -9.28 -14.74
C SER A 150 1.45 -10.75 -14.32
N ASN A 151 1.51 -11.68 -15.28
CA ASN A 151 1.65 -13.11 -14.98
C ASN A 151 2.82 -13.39 -14.01
N ASN A 152 3.94 -12.69 -14.17
CA ASN A 152 5.08 -12.83 -13.27
C ASN A 152 4.77 -12.33 -11.84
N ASN A 153 4.11 -11.17 -11.71
CA ASN A 153 3.72 -10.64 -10.39
C ASN A 153 2.70 -11.54 -9.71
N LYS A 154 1.68 -12.00 -10.45
CA LYS A 154 0.66 -12.95 -9.98
C LYS A 154 1.28 -14.23 -9.43
N LYS A 155 2.22 -14.84 -10.19
CA LYS A 155 2.93 -16.04 -9.77
C LYS A 155 3.76 -15.81 -8.51
N LYS A 156 4.56 -14.75 -8.46
CA LYS A 156 5.34 -14.38 -7.26
C LYS A 156 4.46 -14.24 -6.03
N ALA A 157 3.40 -13.42 -6.13
CA ALA A 157 2.47 -13.18 -5.04
C ALA A 157 1.80 -14.48 -4.59
N ALA A 158 1.24 -15.26 -5.54
CA ALA A 158 0.52 -16.50 -5.26
C ALA A 158 1.40 -17.51 -4.52
N LEU A 159 2.61 -17.76 -5.02
CA LEU A 159 3.54 -18.73 -4.43
C LEU A 159 3.99 -18.33 -3.02
N SER A 160 4.20 -17.04 -2.77
CA SER A 160 4.69 -16.57 -1.46
C SER A 160 3.63 -16.55 -0.37
N VAL A 161 2.35 -16.31 -0.72
CA VAL A 161 1.29 -16.09 0.29
C VAL A 161 0.33 -17.27 0.46
N LYS A 162 0.35 -18.26 -0.45
CA LYS A 162 -0.62 -19.37 -0.52
C LYS A 162 -0.94 -20.00 0.83
N ASP A 163 0.06 -20.49 1.54
CA ASP A 163 -0.16 -21.22 2.80
C ASP A 163 -0.81 -20.33 3.87
N LYS A 164 -0.40 -19.06 3.95
CA LYS A 164 -0.94 -18.09 4.91
C LYS A 164 -2.38 -17.73 4.56
N VAL A 165 -2.69 -17.49 3.29
CA VAL A 165 -4.06 -17.19 2.83
C VAL A 165 -4.98 -18.40 3.04
N ILE A 166 -4.52 -19.63 2.75
CA ILE A 166 -5.31 -20.84 3.01
C ILE A 166 -5.62 -20.99 4.50
N ARG A 167 -4.65 -20.74 5.39
CA ARG A 167 -4.89 -20.78 6.84
C ARG A 167 -5.97 -19.79 7.29
N LEU A 168 -6.04 -18.61 6.67
CA LEU A 168 -7.07 -17.60 6.93
C LEU A 168 -8.48 -17.99 6.45
N THR A 169 -8.64 -19.16 5.84
CA THR A 169 -9.96 -19.75 5.54
C THR A 169 -10.46 -20.70 6.64
N ILE A 170 -9.62 -21.03 7.62
CA ILE A 170 -9.95 -21.89 8.76
C ILE A 170 -10.52 -21.02 9.87
N ASP A 171 -11.77 -21.25 10.26
CA ASP A 171 -12.48 -20.44 11.25
C ASP A 171 -11.73 -20.41 12.58
N GLU A 172 -11.28 -21.56 13.10
CA GLU A 172 -10.56 -21.63 14.37
C GLU A 172 -9.24 -20.84 14.37
N TYR A 173 -8.59 -20.70 13.21
CA TYR A 173 -7.38 -19.89 13.10
C TYR A 173 -7.69 -18.39 13.12
N VAL A 174 -8.76 -17.98 12.44
CA VAL A 174 -9.20 -16.58 12.46
C VAL A 174 -9.67 -16.19 13.86
N ASP A 175 -10.40 -17.06 14.55
CA ASP A 175 -10.88 -16.83 15.91
C ASP A 175 -9.69 -16.68 16.90
N GLN A 176 -8.61 -17.46 16.73
CA GLN A 176 -7.37 -17.28 17.52
C GLN A 176 -6.68 -15.93 17.28
N LEU A 177 -6.70 -15.44 16.04
CA LEU A 177 -6.15 -14.13 15.72
C LEU A 177 -7.04 -13.02 16.28
N ASP A 178 -8.36 -13.20 16.23
CA ASP A 178 -9.31 -12.30 16.85
C ASP A 178 -9.10 -12.21 18.36
N ASP A 179 -9.04 -13.33 19.08
CA ASP A 179 -8.74 -13.35 20.52
C ASP A 179 -7.45 -12.59 20.88
N LYS A 180 -6.45 -12.62 19.99
CA LYS A 180 -5.15 -11.96 20.16
C LYS A 180 -5.21 -10.45 19.88
N TYR A 181 -6.02 -10.02 18.92
CA TYR A 181 -5.99 -8.66 18.38
C TYR A 181 -7.29 -7.86 18.59
N ASN A 182 -8.32 -8.51 19.12
CA ASN A 182 -9.64 -7.97 19.41
C ASN A 182 -10.22 -7.19 18.22
N TRP A 183 -10.39 -7.89 17.10
CA TRP A 183 -10.98 -7.33 15.90
C TRP A 183 -12.49 -7.18 16.07
N ASP A 184 -13.09 -6.25 15.34
CA ASP A 184 -14.54 -6.15 15.27
C ASP A 184 -15.11 -7.20 14.28
N GLU A 185 -16.39 -7.50 14.43
CA GLU A 185 -17.09 -8.50 13.61
C GLU A 185 -16.97 -8.19 12.11
N ASP A 186 -17.07 -6.90 11.74
CA ASP A 186 -16.98 -6.47 10.34
C ASP A 186 -15.61 -6.82 9.74
N LYS A 187 -14.52 -6.55 10.48
CA LYS A 187 -13.15 -6.91 10.07
C LYS A 187 -12.96 -8.42 9.97
N ILE A 188 -13.53 -9.21 10.89
CA ILE A 188 -13.45 -10.68 10.85
C ILE A 188 -14.15 -11.21 9.60
N GLN A 189 -15.35 -10.73 9.31
CA GLN A 189 -16.11 -11.12 8.13
C GLN A 189 -15.37 -10.72 6.84
N GLU A 190 -14.78 -9.52 6.80
CA GLU A 190 -14.01 -9.06 5.66
C GLU A 190 -12.74 -9.93 5.44
N ILE A 191 -12.03 -10.31 6.50
CA ILE A 191 -10.88 -11.23 6.43
C ILE A 191 -11.32 -12.58 5.86
N LYS A 192 -12.41 -13.17 6.36
CA LYS A 192 -12.92 -14.47 5.88
C LYS A 192 -13.39 -14.40 4.43
N TYR A 193 -14.01 -13.30 4.02
CA TYR A 193 -14.43 -13.09 2.64
C TYR A 193 -13.20 -12.95 1.71
N ASN A 194 -12.28 -12.06 2.05
CA ASN A 194 -11.09 -11.76 1.26
C ASN A 194 -10.13 -12.96 1.18
N SER A 195 -9.99 -13.76 2.25
CA SER A 195 -9.15 -14.97 2.20
C SER A 195 -9.69 -16.00 1.21
N ARG A 196 -11.00 -16.21 1.16
CA ARG A 196 -11.64 -17.11 0.18
C ARG A 196 -11.46 -16.60 -1.25
N GLN A 197 -11.64 -15.29 -1.48
CA GLN A 197 -11.40 -14.68 -2.79
C GLN A 197 -9.94 -14.87 -3.23
N ALA A 198 -8.98 -14.58 -2.35
CA ALA A 198 -7.56 -14.77 -2.64
C ALA A 198 -7.22 -16.24 -2.93
N VAL A 199 -7.77 -17.20 -2.18
CA VAL A 199 -7.60 -18.65 -2.48
C VAL A 199 -8.11 -19.01 -3.87
N GLN A 200 -9.26 -18.47 -4.29
CA GLN A 200 -9.79 -18.73 -5.64
C GLN A 200 -8.86 -18.18 -6.72
N LEU A 201 -8.36 -16.96 -6.56
CA LEU A 201 -7.40 -16.36 -7.49
C LEU A 201 -6.10 -17.15 -7.56
N ILE A 202 -5.57 -17.60 -6.43
CA ILE A 202 -4.35 -18.43 -6.37
C ILE A 202 -4.55 -19.73 -7.15
N LYS A 203 -5.68 -20.42 -6.97
CA LYS A 203 -5.97 -21.67 -7.71
C LYS A 203 -5.96 -21.46 -9.22
N LEU A 204 -6.59 -20.39 -9.71
CA LEU A 204 -6.59 -20.06 -11.13
C LEU A 204 -5.17 -19.84 -11.66
N ILE A 205 -4.33 -19.12 -10.90
CA ILE A 205 -2.93 -18.88 -11.25
C ILE A 205 -2.12 -20.18 -11.25
N GLU A 206 -2.38 -21.10 -10.31
CA GLU A 206 -1.70 -22.41 -10.29
C GLU A 206 -2.06 -23.27 -11.50
N GLU A 207 -3.33 -23.29 -11.90
CA GLU A 207 -3.78 -23.97 -13.12
C GLU A 207 -3.12 -23.39 -14.38
N GLU A 208 -2.89 -22.08 -14.43
CA GLU A 208 -2.15 -21.42 -15.52
C GLU A 208 -0.66 -21.79 -15.52
N ILE A 209 -0.03 -21.90 -14.35
CA ILE A 209 1.39 -22.32 -14.23
C ILE A 209 1.57 -23.76 -14.72
N GLU A 210 0.66 -24.68 -14.38
CA GLU A 210 0.75 -26.09 -14.78
C GLU A 210 0.60 -26.32 -16.28
N GLN A 211 0.07 -25.34 -17.02
CA GLN A 211 -0.16 -25.40 -18.48
C GLN A 211 0.99 -24.81 -19.31
N GLU A 212 1.97 -24.16 -18.68
CA GLU A 212 3.18 -23.61 -19.33
C GLU A 212 4.33 -24.61 -19.42
#